data_AF-A0A7J3BPQ2-F1
#
_entry.id   AF-A0A7J3BPQ2-F1
#
_cell.length_a   1.000
_cell.length_b   1.000
_cell.length_c   1.000
_cell.angle_alpha   90.00
_cell.angle_beta   90.00
_cell.angle_gamma   90.00
#
_symmetry.space_group_name_H-M   'P 1'
#
loop_
_entity.id
_entity.type
_entity.pdbx_description
1 polymer ?
#
loop_
_entity_poly.entity_id
_entity_poly.type
_entity_poly.pdbx_seq_one_letter_code
_entity_poly.pdbx_strand_id
1 'polypeptide(L)'
;MRLMHLNEEIGLDSPAPISFISHAHSDHLAGLKSERIIASPETMALCGFNKKSENVEGARMIEAGHILGARQFVLENEQKIIYTGDISLKENIFGFKAKIEECDRLIMEATYSSPEYQFENPFVVYEQIAKWVKENEQANIIIGAYELGKAQEIARVLNEYCGRAPIVTEKTEDFCAVYDSFGFKIDRVVVGSDEAEEEMSHPFVAIVPMRFA
;
A
#
# COMPACT_ATOMS: atom_id res chain seq x y z
N MET A 1 23.24 -0.18 2.31
CA MET A 1 23.93 -1.36 1.74
C MET A 1 24.94 -0.90 0.71
N ARG A 2 26.20 -1.36 0.77
CA ARG A 2 27.27 -0.88 -0.13
C ARG A 2 27.48 -1.83 -1.30
N LEU A 3 27.50 -1.29 -2.52
CA LEU A 3 27.82 -2.04 -3.74
C LEU A 3 29.33 -2.00 -3.96
N MET A 4 29.99 -3.16 -3.90
CA MET A 4 31.47 -3.21 -3.99
C MET A 4 32.00 -2.74 -5.36
N HIS A 5 31.23 -2.90 -6.43
CA HIS A 5 31.61 -2.52 -7.80
C HIS A 5 31.28 -1.07 -8.17
N LEU A 6 30.31 -0.43 -7.49
CA LEU A 6 29.90 0.94 -7.80
C LEU A 6 30.50 1.98 -6.85
N ASN A 7 31.12 1.56 -5.74
CA ASN A 7 31.58 2.42 -4.65
C ASN A 7 30.49 3.38 -4.11
N GLU A 8 29.22 3.05 -4.36
CA GLU A 8 28.05 3.82 -3.93
C GLU A 8 27.25 3.02 -2.90
N GLU A 9 26.54 3.77 -2.06
CA GLU A 9 25.66 3.24 -1.02
C GLU A 9 24.20 3.36 -1.44
N ILE A 10 23.46 2.26 -1.31
CA ILE A 10 22.01 2.22 -1.43
C ILE A 10 21.38 2.28 -0.03
N GLY A 11 20.58 3.30 0.23
CA GLY A 11 19.69 3.38 1.38
C GLY A 11 18.45 2.51 1.14
N LEU A 12 18.04 1.72 2.12
CA LEU A 12 16.83 0.90 2.06
C LEU A 12 15.79 1.62 2.91
N ASP A 13 14.81 2.28 2.28
CA ASP A 13 13.84 3.17 2.94
C ASP A 13 14.50 4.22 3.84
N SER A 14 15.70 4.65 3.42
CA SER A 14 16.54 5.56 4.19
C SER A 14 17.38 6.45 3.28
N PRO A 15 17.85 7.62 3.75
CA PRO A 15 18.58 8.56 2.92
C PRO A 15 20.00 8.08 2.59
N ALA A 16 20.34 8.03 1.31
CA ALA A 16 21.70 7.76 0.79
C ALA A 16 21.87 8.39 -0.61
N PRO A 17 23.04 8.34 -1.27
CA PRO A 17 23.18 8.83 -2.64
C PRO A 17 22.17 8.22 -3.63
N ILE A 18 21.88 6.92 -3.46
CA ILE A 18 20.77 6.21 -4.10
C ILE A 18 19.88 5.66 -2.99
N SER A 19 18.58 5.88 -3.06
CA SER A 19 17.64 5.27 -2.11
C SER A 19 16.67 4.35 -2.83
N PHE A 20 16.59 3.11 -2.36
CA PHE A 20 15.46 2.24 -2.66
C PHE A 20 14.29 2.62 -1.76
N ILE A 21 13.12 2.79 -2.36
CA ILE A 21 11.85 3.02 -1.65
C ILE A 21 10.96 1.82 -1.92
N SER A 22 10.70 1.03 -0.87
CA SER A 22 9.90 -0.19 -0.96
C SER A 22 8.44 0.10 -1.28
N HIS A 23 7.88 1.14 -0.68
CA HIS A 23 6.51 1.60 -0.89
C HIS A 23 6.28 3.03 -0.36
N ALA A 24 5.08 3.57 -0.58
CA ALA A 24 4.77 4.98 -0.39
C ALA A 24 4.22 5.37 1.00
N HIS A 25 4.32 4.50 2.02
CA HIS A 25 3.97 4.91 3.39
C HIS A 25 5.00 5.90 3.94
N SER A 26 4.54 6.86 4.74
CA SER A 26 5.34 8.05 5.09
C SER A 26 6.59 7.74 5.93
N ASP A 27 6.55 6.67 6.71
CA ASP A 27 7.66 6.19 7.53
C ASP A 27 8.79 5.56 6.68
N HIS A 28 8.49 5.11 5.47
CA HIS A 28 9.49 4.66 4.48
C HIS A 28 10.03 5.80 3.60
N LEU A 29 9.41 6.98 3.68
CA LEU A 29 9.84 8.20 3.00
C LEU A 29 10.58 9.17 3.93
N ALA A 30 10.70 8.81 5.22
CA ALA A 30 11.19 9.70 6.26
C ALA A 30 12.63 10.16 5.97
N GLY A 31 12.79 11.48 5.83
CA GLY A 31 14.11 12.10 5.63
C GLY A 31 14.71 11.91 4.24
N LEU A 32 13.94 11.39 3.27
CA LEU A 32 14.40 11.20 1.89
C LEU A 32 14.92 12.53 1.30
N LYS A 33 16.22 12.56 0.97
CA LYS A 33 16.90 13.70 0.32
C LYS A 33 17.62 13.28 -0.96
N SER A 34 17.42 12.04 -1.39
CA SER A 34 18.19 11.40 -2.43
C SER A 34 17.78 11.91 -3.80
N GLU A 35 18.77 12.26 -4.63
CA GLU A 35 18.50 12.71 -5.99
C GLU A 35 18.09 11.54 -6.90
N ARG A 36 18.64 10.35 -6.62
CA ARG A 36 18.42 9.08 -7.33
C ARG A 36 17.60 8.12 -6.48
N ILE A 37 16.52 7.60 -7.05
CA ILE A 37 15.52 6.77 -6.35
C ILE A 37 15.33 5.48 -7.15
N ILE A 38 15.36 4.33 -6.49
CA ILE A 38 14.91 3.05 -7.04
C ILE A 38 13.54 2.76 -6.44
N ALA A 39 12.49 2.72 -7.25
CA ALA A 39 11.13 2.42 -6.78
C ALA A 39 10.27 1.93 -7.95
N SER A 40 9.15 1.28 -7.63
CA SER A 40 8.18 0.91 -8.67
C SER A 40 7.50 2.15 -9.26
N PRO A 41 7.00 2.09 -10.52
CA PRO A 41 6.23 3.20 -11.10
C PRO A 41 5.03 3.61 -10.25
N GLU A 42 4.35 2.64 -9.63
CA GLU A 42 3.21 2.89 -8.76
C GLU A 42 3.62 3.60 -7.46
N THR A 43 4.71 3.18 -6.83
CA THR A 43 5.27 3.87 -5.65
C THR A 43 5.67 5.30 -6.00
N MET A 44 6.32 5.52 -7.15
CA MET A 44 6.66 6.87 -7.62
C MET A 44 5.42 7.75 -7.81
N ALA A 45 4.34 7.20 -8.38
CA ALA A 45 3.07 7.90 -8.55
C ALA A 45 2.40 8.24 -7.22
N LEU A 46 2.34 7.29 -6.28
CA LEU A 46 1.79 7.49 -4.94
C LEU A 46 2.58 8.53 -4.13
N CYS A 47 3.89 8.63 -4.33
CA CYS A 47 4.73 9.66 -3.72
C CYS A 47 4.68 11.02 -4.44
N GLY A 48 4.03 11.12 -5.60
CA GLY A 48 4.05 12.31 -6.44
C GLY A 48 5.43 12.63 -7.06
N PHE A 49 6.31 11.64 -7.17
CA PHE A 49 7.65 11.84 -7.71
C PHE A 49 7.62 11.84 -9.24
N ASN A 50 7.98 12.98 -9.83
CA ASN A 50 8.11 13.13 -11.28
C ASN A 50 9.55 12.85 -11.77
N LYS A 51 10.13 11.73 -11.33
CA LYS A 51 11.47 11.27 -11.71
C LYS A 51 11.41 9.84 -12.24
N LYS A 52 12.38 9.46 -13.07
CA LYS A 52 12.54 8.06 -13.46
C LYS A 52 13.20 7.29 -12.32
N SER A 53 12.76 6.05 -12.10
CA SER A 53 13.48 5.12 -11.23
C SER A 53 14.87 4.88 -11.81
N GLU A 54 15.85 4.91 -10.92
CA GLU A 54 17.23 4.54 -11.19
C GLU A 54 17.31 3.03 -11.46
N ASN A 55 18.18 2.65 -12.40
CA ASN A 55 18.57 1.26 -12.61
C ASN A 55 19.98 1.06 -12.09
N VAL A 56 20.16 0.07 -11.24
CA VAL A 56 21.46 -0.29 -10.66
C VAL A 56 21.77 -1.72 -11.04
N GLU A 57 22.99 -1.97 -11.55
CA GLU A 57 23.43 -3.32 -11.92
C GLU A 57 23.38 -4.27 -10.70
N GLY A 58 22.90 -5.50 -10.92
CA GLY A 58 22.69 -6.48 -9.85
C GLY A 58 21.46 -6.22 -8.97
N ALA A 59 20.80 -5.07 -9.10
CA ALA A 59 19.58 -4.74 -8.36
C ALA A 59 18.32 -4.99 -9.18
N ARG A 60 17.31 -5.61 -8.56
CA ARG A 60 15.97 -5.75 -9.12
C ARG A 60 14.91 -5.70 -8.02
N MET A 61 13.66 -5.64 -8.45
CA MET A 61 12.49 -5.59 -7.56
C MET A 61 11.62 -6.82 -7.77
N ILE A 62 11.05 -7.34 -6.68
CA ILE A 62 9.99 -8.36 -6.70
C ILE A 62 8.82 -7.91 -5.85
N GLU A 63 7.64 -8.49 -6.05
CA GLU A 63 6.40 -8.10 -5.36
C GLU A 63 6.51 -8.30 -3.85
N ALA A 64 6.14 -7.28 -3.06
CA ALA A 64 6.03 -7.39 -1.58
C ALA A 64 4.58 -7.60 -1.10
N GLY A 65 3.58 -7.28 -1.92
CA GLY A 65 2.17 -7.58 -1.64
C GLY A 65 1.47 -6.67 -0.61
N HIS A 66 2.16 -5.69 -0.02
CA HIS A 66 1.63 -4.83 1.05
C HIS A 66 0.57 -3.83 0.57
N ILE A 67 0.96 -2.92 -0.35
CA ILE A 67 0.09 -1.96 -1.02
C ILE A 67 0.41 -1.92 -2.52
N LEU A 68 -0.35 -1.16 -3.30
CA LEU A 68 -0.02 -0.91 -4.70
C LEU A 68 1.43 -0.44 -4.85
N GLY A 69 2.19 -1.12 -5.71
CA GLY A 69 3.59 -0.78 -5.96
C GLY A 69 4.59 -1.28 -4.93
N ALA A 70 4.17 -1.95 -3.86
CA ALA A 70 5.09 -2.42 -2.85
C ALA A 70 6.06 -3.47 -3.42
N ARG A 71 7.36 -3.19 -3.29
CA ARG A 71 8.45 -4.05 -3.79
C ARG A 71 9.43 -4.43 -2.70
N GLN A 72 9.91 -5.67 -2.78
CA GLN A 72 11.12 -6.10 -2.12
C GLN A 72 12.31 -5.74 -3.02
N PHE A 73 13.43 -5.37 -2.40
CA PHE A 73 14.69 -5.14 -3.10
C PHE A 73 15.51 -6.43 -3.13
N VAL A 74 15.96 -6.81 -4.32
CA VAL A 74 16.87 -7.94 -4.51
C VAL A 74 18.19 -7.40 -5.03
N LEU A 75 19.27 -7.72 -4.33
CA LEU A 75 20.62 -7.46 -4.78
C LEU A 75 21.37 -8.77 -5.00
N GLU A 76 21.79 -9.01 -6.24
CA GLU A 76 22.59 -10.17 -6.65
C GLU A 76 24.04 -9.75 -6.89
N ASN A 77 24.90 -10.00 -5.89
CA ASN A 77 26.35 -9.80 -5.96
C ASN A 77 27.06 -11.14 -5.71
N GLU A 78 28.14 -11.15 -4.91
CA GLU A 78 28.76 -12.39 -4.38
C GLU A 78 27.77 -13.23 -3.55
N GLN A 79 26.76 -12.57 -2.98
CA GLN A 79 25.64 -13.16 -2.26
C GLN A 79 24.35 -12.52 -2.75
N LYS A 80 23.25 -13.28 -2.71
CA LYS A 80 21.90 -12.77 -2.95
C LYS A 80 21.30 -12.27 -1.63
N ILE A 81 21.04 -10.97 -1.58
CA ILE A 81 20.43 -10.29 -0.43
C ILE A 81 19.04 -9.81 -0.82
N ILE A 82 18.05 -10.08 0.03
CA ILE A 82 16.69 -9.58 -0.15
C ILE A 82 16.34 -8.67 1.04
N TYR A 83 15.83 -7.48 0.73
CA TYR A 83 15.17 -6.60 1.69
C TYR A 83 13.68 -6.54 1.39
N THR A 84 12.83 -6.89 2.36
CA THR A 84 11.40 -7.08 2.08
C THR A 84 10.62 -5.77 1.97
N GLY A 85 11.06 -4.69 2.64
CA GLY A 85 10.14 -3.64 3.06
C GLY A 85 9.03 -4.23 3.93
N ASP A 86 7.86 -3.59 3.93
CA ASP A 86 6.64 -4.20 4.47
C ASP A 86 6.13 -5.28 3.51
N ILE A 87 5.82 -6.47 4.04
CA ILE A 87 5.55 -7.65 3.23
C ILE A 87 4.25 -8.35 3.64
N SER A 88 3.41 -8.67 2.66
CA SER A 88 2.25 -9.52 2.85
C SER A 88 2.33 -10.78 1.98
N LEU A 89 2.40 -11.93 2.64
CA LEU A 89 2.33 -13.24 1.97
C LEU A 89 0.90 -13.65 1.59
N LYS A 90 -0.10 -12.94 2.13
CA LYS A 90 -1.52 -13.19 1.86
C LYS A 90 -1.98 -12.28 0.76
N GLU A 91 -2.65 -12.88 -0.23
CA GLU A 91 -3.27 -12.14 -1.30
C GLU A 91 -4.40 -11.27 -0.75
N ASN A 92 -4.43 -10.00 -1.15
CA ASN A 92 -5.52 -9.08 -0.81
C ASN A 92 -6.56 -9.00 -1.95
N ILE A 93 -7.59 -8.17 -1.77
CA ILE A 93 -8.66 -7.98 -2.76
C ILE A 93 -8.20 -7.45 -4.12
N PHE A 94 -7.01 -6.85 -4.20
CA PHE A 94 -6.42 -6.39 -5.46
C PHE A 94 -5.52 -7.44 -6.13
N GLY A 95 -5.38 -8.63 -5.53
CA GLY A 95 -4.48 -9.69 -6.00
C GLY A 95 -3.01 -9.44 -5.63
N PHE A 96 -2.72 -8.49 -4.73
CA PHE A 96 -1.34 -8.21 -4.31
C PHE A 96 -0.86 -9.29 -3.36
N LYS A 97 0.27 -9.90 -3.68
CA LYS A 97 0.89 -10.97 -2.89
C LYS A 97 2.40 -10.92 -3.07
N ALA A 98 3.13 -11.14 -1.98
CA ALA A 98 4.58 -11.22 -2.05
C ALA A 98 5.06 -12.39 -2.90
N LYS A 99 6.09 -12.16 -3.70
CA LYS A 99 6.86 -13.22 -4.37
C LYS A 99 7.96 -13.70 -3.43
N ILE A 100 8.08 -15.02 -3.26
CA ILE A 100 9.13 -15.62 -2.43
C ILE A 100 10.25 -16.11 -3.34
N GLU A 101 11.48 -15.82 -2.95
CA GLU A 101 12.68 -16.33 -3.60
C GLU A 101 13.74 -16.74 -2.58
N GLU A 102 14.57 -17.72 -2.92
CA GLU A 102 15.73 -18.09 -2.11
C GLU A 102 16.77 -16.96 -2.11
N CYS A 103 17.47 -16.81 -0.97
CA CYS A 103 18.53 -15.83 -0.79
C CYS A 103 19.53 -16.31 0.28
N ASP A 104 20.74 -15.75 0.26
CA ASP A 104 21.76 -16.01 1.28
C ASP A 104 21.51 -15.19 2.55
N ARG A 105 20.94 -13.99 2.39
CA ARG A 105 20.61 -13.07 3.49
C ARG A 105 19.26 -12.41 3.26
N LEU A 106 18.41 -12.48 4.27
CA LEU A 106 17.12 -11.80 4.30
C LEU A 106 17.15 -10.69 5.36
N ILE A 107 16.76 -9.48 4.94
CA ILE A 107 16.46 -8.35 5.84
C ILE A 107 14.95 -8.14 5.73
N MET A 108 14.24 -8.35 6.83
CA MET A 108 12.77 -8.29 6.82
C MET A 108 12.21 -7.41 7.93
N GLU A 109 10.99 -6.91 7.70
CA GLU A 109 10.19 -6.28 8.75
C GLU A 109 9.82 -7.26 9.87
N ALA A 110 9.38 -6.73 11.00
CA ALA A 110 9.07 -7.49 12.21
C ALA A 110 7.79 -6.99 12.90
N THR A 111 6.88 -6.33 12.16
CA THR A 111 5.68 -5.68 12.69
C THR A 111 4.82 -6.64 13.51
N TYR A 112 4.73 -7.89 13.05
CA TYR A 112 3.97 -8.97 13.70
C TYR A 112 4.87 -10.17 14.06
N SER A 113 6.06 -9.90 14.62
CA SER A 113 7.05 -10.94 14.96
C SER A 113 6.67 -11.84 16.17
N SER A 114 5.69 -11.43 16.97
CA SER A 114 5.18 -12.24 18.09
C SER A 114 4.26 -13.35 17.60
N PRO A 115 4.39 -14.60 18.11
CA PRO A 115 3.56 -15.74 17.68
C PRO A 115 2.07 -15.62 18.03
N GLU A 116 1.70 -14.63 18.86
CA GLU A 116 0.31 -14.32 19.18
C GLU A 116 -0.45 -13.68 18.01
N TYR A 117 0.27 -13.07 17.06
CA TYR A 117 -0.33 -12.46 15.87
C TYR A 117 -0.63 -13.53 14.83
N GLN A 118 -1.81 -14.12 14.94
CA GLN A 118 -2.37 -15.03 13.94
C GLN A 118 -3.54 -14.36 13.24
N PHE A 119 -3.32 -13.96 11.99
CA PHE A 119 -4.37 -13.35 11.17
C PHE A 119 -5.12 -14.41 10.38
N GLU A 120 -6.42 -14.21 10.17
CA GLU A 120 -7.23 -15.01 9.26
C GLU A 120 -6.84 -14.73 7.79
N ASN A 121 -7.39 -15.51 6.87
CA ASN A 121 -7.34 -15.18 5.45
C ASN A 121 -8.07 -13.83 5.23
N PRO A 122 -7.51 -12.85 4.49
CA PRO A 122 -8.16 -11.55 4.31
C PRO A 122 -9.56 -11.65 3.72
N PHE A 123 -9.81 -12.63 2.83
CA PHE A 123 -11.13 -12.85 2.25
C PHE A 123 -12.21 -13.20 3.28
N VAL A 124 -11.86 -13.93 4.34
CA VAL A 124 -12.78 -14.20 5.47
C VAL A 124 -13.11 -12.90 6.21
N VAL A 125 -12.11 -12.05 6.43
CA VAL A 125 -12.31 -10.74 7.07
C VAL A 125 -13.16 -9.82 6.19
N TYR A 126 -12.98 -9.83 4.87
CA TYR A 126 -13.80 -9.04 3.95
C TYR A 126 -15.27 -9.48 3.99
N GLU A 127 -15.54 -10.79 4.02
CA GLU A 127 -16.90 -11.33 4.20
C GLU A 127 -17.52 -10.89 5.52
N GLN A 128 -16.75 -10.89 6.61
CA GLN A 128 -17.21 -10.41 7.92
C GLN A 128 -17.54 -8.92 7.89
N ILE A 129 -16.68 -8.08 7.29
CA ILE A 129 -16.93 -6.64 7.12
C ILE A 129 -18.21 -6.44 6.31
N ALA A 130 -18.33 -7.10 5.16
CA ALA A 130 -19.50 -6.95 4.29
C ALA A 130 -20.80 -7.40 4.96
N LYS A 131 -20.75 -8.51 5.71
CA LYS A 131 -21.89 -8.98 6.51
C LYS A 131 -22.30 -7.93 7.53
N TRP A 132 -21.35 -7.40 8.31
CA TRP A 132 -21.63 -6.38 9.31
C TRP A 132 -22.19 -5.10 8.69
N VAL A 133 -21.66 -4.66 7.55
CA VAL A 133 -22.18 -3.49 6.81
C VAL A 133 -23.63 -3.71 6.37
N LYS A 134 -23.96 -4.88 5.80
CA LYS A 134 -25.33 -5.22 5.38
C LYS A 134 -26.31 -5.30 6.54
N GLU A 135 -25.89 -5.88 7.66
CA GLU A 135 -26.73 -5.96 8.87
C GLU A 135 -27.06 -4.59 9.46
N ASN A 136 -26.25 -3.57 9.15
CA ASN A 136 -26.39 -2.20 9.67
C ASN A 136 -26.73 -1.18 8.57
N GLU A 137 -27.23 -1.62 7.41
CA GLU A 137 -27.43 -0.75 6.23
C GLU A 137 -28.43 0.40 6.45
N GLN A 138 -29.27 0.30 7.48
CA GLN A 138 -30.25 1.32 7.85
C GLN A 138 -29.64 2.48 8.67
N ALA A 139 -28.36 2.38 9.04
CA ALA A 139 -27.62 3.39 9.78
C ALA A 139 -26.54 4.04 8.91
N ASN A 140 -26.07 5.21 9.35
CA ASN A 140 -24.85 5.80 8.82
C ASN A 140 -23.64 5.03 9.38
N ILE A 141 -22.80 4.50 8.50
CA ILE A 141 -21.64 3.69 8.85
C ILE A 141 -20.38 4.51 8.58
N ILE A 142 -19.54 4.67 9.61
CA ILE A 142 -18.25 5.34 9.50
C ILE A 142 -17.16 4.30 9.78
N ILE A 143 -16.26 4.10 8.82
CA ILE A 143 -15.14 3.17 8.92
C ILE A 143 -13.83 3.96 9.01
N GLY A 144 -13.09 3.75 10.08
CA GLY A 144 -11.76 4.33 10.26
C GLY A 144 -10.69 3.53 9.53
N ALA A 145 -9.87 4.16 8.70
CA ALA A 145 -8.75 3.52 8.00
C ALA A 145 -7.54 4.44 7.82
N TYR A 146 -6.37 3.87 7.56
CA TYR A 146 -5.26 4.63 6.98
C TYR A 146 -5.61 5.05 5.56
N GLU A 147 -5.30 6.29 5.20
CA GLU A 147 -5.69 6.88 3.90
C GLU A 147 -5.03 6.18 2.71
N LEU A 148 -3.84 5.60 2.90
CA LEU A 148 -3.14 4.79 1.89
C LEU A 148 -3.07 3.31 2.32
N GLY A 149 -3.52 2.43 1.43
CA GLY A 149 -3.58 0.99 1.61
C GLY A 149 -4.95 0.55 2.10
N LYS A 150 -5.25 0.77 3.40
CA LYS A 150 -6.47 0.24 4.03
C LYS A 150 -7.76 0.90 3.54
N ALA A 151 -7.75 2.20 3.28
CA ALA A 151 -8.93 2.87 2.71
C ALA A 151 -9.30 2.30 1.33
N GLN A 152 -8.31 2.08 0.46
CA GLN A 152 -8.53 1.48 -0.87
C GLN A 152 -9.05 0.04 -0.77
N GLU A 153 -8.46 -0.77 0.10
CA GLU A 153 -8.87 -2.16 0.33
C GLU A 153 -10.32 -2.25 0.81
N ILE A 154 -10.69 -1.45 1.81
CA ILE A 154 -12.06 -1.40 2.34
C ILE A 154 -13.04 -0.86 1.29
N ALA A 155 -12.68 0.18 0.54
CA ALA A 155 -13.52 0.70 -0.54
C ALA A 155 -13.81 -0.37 -1.58
N ARG A 156 -12.79 -1.14 -1.99
CA ARG A 156 -12.96 -2.25 -2.92
C ARG A 156 -13.86 -3.36 -2.36
N VAL A 157 -13.74 -3.67 -1.06
CA VAL A 157 -14.64 -4.62 -0.37
C VAL A 157 -16.08 -4.13 -0.42
N LEU A 158 -16.33 -2.85 -0.15
CA LEU A 158 -17.68 -2.27 -0.23
C LEU A 158 -18.23 -2.31 -1.66
N ASN A 159 -17.41 -2.04 -2.66
CA ASN A 159 -17.82 -2.13 -4.07
C ASN A 159 -18.21 -3.57 -4.44
N GLU A 160 -17.34 -4.54 -4.20
CA GLU A 160 -17.54 -5.93 -4.64
C GLU A 160 -18.58 -6.70 -3.83
N TYR A 161 -18.54 -6.57 -2.50
CA TYR A 161 -19.36 -7.40 -1.61
C TYR A 161 -20.67 -6.72 -1.24
N CYS A 162 -20.72 -5.38 -1.24
CA CYS A 162 -21.91 -4.62 -0.84
C CYS A 162 -22.58 -3.88 -2.01
N GLY A 163 -21.91 -3.72 -3.16
CA GLY A 163 -22.43 -2.92 -4.27
C GLY A 163 -22.57 -1.44 -3.90
N ARG A 164 -21.71 -0.93 -3.01
CA ARG A 164 -21.77 0.46 -2.51
C ARG A 164 -20.45 1.18 -2.76
N ALA A 165 -20.55 2.44 -3.17
CA ALA A 165 -19.43 3.38 -3.19
C ALA A 165 -19.36 4.12 -1.84
N PRO A 166 -18.25 4.05 -1.08
CA PRO A 166 -18.11 4.83 0.13
C PRO A 166 -17.87 6.31 -0.18
N ILE A 167 -18.31 7.17 0.74
CA ILE A 167 -17.86 8.56 0.79
C ILE A 167 -16.45 8.61 1.38
N VAL A 168 -15.53 9.33 0.74
CA VAL A 168 -14.11 9.40 1.12
C VAL A 168 -13.60 10.84 1.21
N THR A 169 -12.47 11.04 1.88
CA THR A 169 -11.76 12.33 1.91
C THR A 169 -11.06 12.62 0.59
N GLU A 170 -10.80 13.91 0.29
CA GLU A 170 -10.01 14.32 -0.89
C GLU A 170 -8.64 13.62 -0.96
N LYS A 171 -7.97 13.46 0.17
CA LYS A 171 -6.67 12.76 0.20
C LYS A 171 -6.79 11.26 -0.06
N THR A 172 -7.89 10.63 0.35
CA THR A 172 -8.16 9.23 0.01
C THR A 172 -8.48 9.10 -1.48
N GLU A 173 -9.24 10.06 -2.03
CA GLU A 173 -9.49 10.18 -3.47
C GLU A 173 -8.19 10.24 -4.27
N ASP A 174 -7.23 11.08 -3.89
CA ASP A 174 -5.93 11.20 -4.58
C ASP A 174 -5.23 9.84 -4.70
N PHE A 175 -5.20 9.04 -3.63
CA PHE A 175 -4.62 7.71 -3.66
C PHE A 175 -5.43 6.73 -4.51
N CYS A 176 -6.76 6.74 -4.38
CA CYS A 176 -7.61 5.88 -5.19
C CYS A 176 -7.50 6.21 -6.69
N ALA A 177 -7.31 7.49 -7.06
CA ALA A 177 -7.09 7.90 -8.44
C ALA A 177 -5.77 7.33 -9.02
N VAL A 178 -4.73 7.21 -8.18
CA VAL A 178 -3.51 6.50 -8.57
C VAL A 178 -3.81 5.01 -8.79
N TYR A 179 -4.56 4.35 -7.90
CA TYR A 179 -4.98 2.95 -8.11
C TYR A 179 -5.75 2.77 -9.44
N ASP A 180 -6.68 3.67 -9.74
CA ASP A 180 -7.45 3.65 -10.99
C ASP A 180 -6.56 3.76 -12.23
N SER A 181 -5.50 4.56 -12.16
CA SER A 181 -4.54 4.77 -13.25
C SER A 181 -3.70 3.52 -13.55
N PHE A 182 -3.51 2.65 -12.56
CA PHE A 182 -2.88 1.34 -12.70
C PHE A 182 -3.88 0.19 -12.94
N GLY A 183 -5.17 0.51 -13.16
CA GLY A 183 -6.20 -0.46 -13.53
C GLY A 183 -6.99 -1.06 -12.36
N PHE A 184 -6.73 -0.63 -11.13
CA PHE A 184 -7.49 -1.07 -9.95
C PHE A 184 -8.65 -0.12 -9.70
N LYS A 185 -9.80 -0.40 -10.32
CA LYS A 185 -11.00 0.44 -10.20
C LYS A 185 -11.61 0.38 -8.80
N ILE A 186 -11.85 1.55 -8.22
CA ILE A 186 -12.46 1.72 -6.89
C ILE A 186 -13.56 2.78 -7.00
N ASP A 187 -14.82 2.37 -6.93
CA ASP A 187 -15.95 3.30 -6.94
C ASP A 187 -16.05 4.00 -5.57
N ARG A 188 -16.18 5.33 -5.58
CA ARG A 188 -16.18 6.18 -4.37
C ARG A 188 -16.79 7.54 -4.68
N VAL A 189 -17.25 8.23 -3.65
CA VAL A 189 -17.78 9.60 -3.72
C VAL A 189 -16.93 10.51 -2.85
N VAL A 190 -16.53 11.67 -3.36
CA VAL A 190 -15.68 12.61 -2.59
C VAL A 190 -16.56 13.47 -1.70
N VAL A 191 -16.25 13.54 -0.40
CA VAL A 191 -16.97 14.40 0.55
C VAL A 191 -17.02 15.86 0.10
N GLY A 192 -18.16 16.51 0.26
CA GLY A 192 -18.39 17.90 -0.14
C GLY A 192 -18.75 18.10 -1.62
N SER A 193 -18.87 17.03 -2.41
CA SER A 193 -19.50 17.08 -3.73
C SER A 193 -21.03 17.09 -3.63
N ASP A 194 -21.72 17.55 -4.69
CA ASP A 194 -23.20 17.47 -4.76
C ASP A 194 -23.69 16.02 -4.63
N GLU A 195 -22.95 15.06 -5.22
CA GLU A 195 -23.22 13.62 -5.11
C GLU A 195 -23.08 13.13 -3.66
N ALA A 196 -22.09 13.61 -2.91
CA ALA A 196 -21.95 13.26 -1.49
C ALA A 196 -23.12 13.81 -0.66
N GLU A 197 -23.58 15.03 -0.92
CA GLU A 197 -24.73 15.62 -0.22
C GLU A 197 -26.02 14.83 -0.51
N GLU A 198 -26.20 14.37 -1.75
CA GLU A 198 -27.31 13.49 -2.13
C GLU A 198 -27.22 12.14 -1.41
N GLU A 199 -26.06 11.48 -1.44
CA GLU A 199 -25.84 10.21 -0.74
C GLU A 199 -26.04 10.32 0.78
N MET A 200 -25.57 11.42 1.39
CA MET A 200 -25.72 11.66 2.85
C MET A 200 -27.16 11.96 3.29
N SER A 201 -28.09 12.18 2.35
CA SER A 201 -29.52 12.31 2.68
C SER A 201 -30.19 10.96 3.00
N HIS A 202 -29.48 9.85 2.80
CA HIS A 202 -29.89 8.47 3.10
C HIS A 202 -28.83 7.80 4.01
N PRO A 203 -29.11 6.60 4.57
CA PRO A 203 -28.08 5.82 5.25
C PRO A 203 -26.86 5.57 4.34
N PHE A 204 -25.70 6.10 4.71
CA PHE A 204 -24.47 6.05 3.88
C PHE A 204 -23.34 5.27 4.56
N VAL A 205 -22.30 4.95 3.78
CA VAL A 205 -21.03 4.41 4.31
C VAL A 205 -19.92 5.40 3.96
N ALA A 206 -19.11 5.79 4.94
CA ALA A 206 -17.95 6.64 4.71
C ALA A 206 -16.67 5.99 5.26
N ILE A 207 -15.55 6.25 4.59
CA ILE A 207 -14.21 5.88 5.06
C ILE A 207 -13.50 7.18 5.45
N VAL A 208 -13.06 7.25 6.70
CA VAL A 208 -12.41 8.43 7.28
C VAL A 208 -11.04 8.07 7.88
N PRO A 209 -10.06 8.99 7.84
CA PRO A 209 -8.77 8.77 8.45
C PRO A 209 -8.89 8.56 9.97
N MET A 210 -8.27 7.50 10.49
CA MET A 210 -8.07 7.38 11.94
C MET A 210 -7.03 8.39 12.41
N ARG A 211 -7.46 9.46 13.08
CA ARG A 211 -6.56 10.26 13.90
C ARG A 211 -6.40 9.53 15.23
N PHE A 212 -5.23 8.91 15.45
CA PHE A 212 -4.85 8.51 16.80
C PHE A 212 -4.73 9.80 17.63
N ALA A 213 -5.63 9.95 18.61
CA ALA A 213 -5.59 11.02 19.60
C ALA A 213 -4.35 10.88 20.52
#